data_AF-A0A920UA42-F1
#
_entry.id   AF-A0A920UA42-F1
#
_cell.length_a   1.000
_cell.length_b   1.000
_cell.length_c   1.000
_cell.angle_alpha   90.00
_cell.angle_beta   90.00
_cell.angle_gamma   90.00
#
_symmetry.space_group_name_H-M   'P 1'
#
loop_
_entity.id
_entity.type
_entity.pdbx_description
1 polymer ?
#
loop_
_entity_poly.entity_id
_entity_poly.type
_entity_poly.pdbx_seq_one_letter_code
_entity_poly.pdbx_strand_id
1 'polypeptide(L)' 'MWNLDQTVISGVKDGTVQLSLTQQPFPQTYYAVVSAYLKVKFGLIDPAVIDPGTLIVNRDNVNEVEGLFNAGYVG' A
#
# COMPACT_ATOMS: atom_id res chain seq x y z
N MET A 1 11.58 7.43 -6.02
CA MET A 1 11.13 6.33 -6.92
C MET A 1 9.62 6.18 -6.76
N TRP A 2 8.90 5.76 -7.80
CA TRP A 2 7.52 5.30 -7.68
C TRP A 2 7.53 3.77 -7.72
N ASN A 3 6.64 3.13 -6.95
CA ASN A 3 6.51 1.68 -6.77
C ASN A 3 7.42 1.09 -5.67
N LEU A 4 7.09 -0.12 -5.20
CA LEU A 4 7.88 -0.89 -4.26
C LEU A 4 8.21 -2.27 -4.86
N ASP A 5 9.50 -2.57 -4.98
CA ASP A 5 10.01 -3.90 -5.31
C ASP A 5 11.34 -4.14 -4.58
N GLN A 6 11.91 -5.34 -4.71
CA GLN A 6 13.14 -5.71 -4.02
C GLN A 6 14.35 -4.82 -4.37
N THR A 7 14.39 -4.30 -5.60
CA THR A 7 15.45 -3.40 -6.06
C THR A 7 15.31 -2.05 -5.36
N VAL A 8 14.09 -1.52 -5.27
CA VAL A 8 13.81 -0.26 -4.59
C VAL A 8 14.08 -0.37 -3.09
N ILE A 9 13.65 -1.46 -2.45
CA ILE A 9 13.92 -1.73 -1.03
C ILE A 9 15.43 -1.75 -0.77
N SER A 10 16.19 -2.46 -1.61
CA SER A 10 17.65 -2.53 -1.49
C SER A 10 18.30 -1.16 -1.69
N GLY A 11 17.83 -0.40 -2.68
CA GLY A 11 18.30 0.95 -2.94
C GLY A 11 18.05 1.94 -1.80
N VAL A 12 16.91 1.80 -1.10
CA VAL A 12 16.64 2.61 0.10
C VAL A 12 17.57 2.21 1.26
N LYS A 13 17.88 0.92 1.40
CA LYS A 13 18.80 0.40 2.42
C LYS A 13 20.27 0.76 2.18
N ASP A 14 20.72 0.79 0.93
CA ASP A 14 22.11 1.14 0.59
C ASP A 14 22.31 2.67 0.37
N GLY A 15 21.20 3.42 0.27
CA GLY A 15 21.20 4.87 0.14
C GLY A 15 21.24 5.39 -1.30
N THR A 16 21.22 4.50 -2.30
CA THR A 16 21.10 4.88 -3.73
C THR A 16 19.71 5.41 -4.08
N VAL A 17 18.68 5.05 -3.30
CA VAL A 17 17.32 5.61 -3.36
C VAL A 17 17.02 6.33 -2.04
N GLN A 18 16.80 7.64 -2.09
CA GLN A 18 16.46 8.41 -0.88
C GLN A 18 15.02 8.17 -0.39
N LEU A 19 14.11 7.95 -1.33
CA LEU A 19 12.67 7.90 -1.09
C LEU A 19 11.98 7.05 -2.15
N SER A 20 11.02 6.23 -1.74
CA SER A 20 10.00 5.68 -2.63
C SER A 20 8.59 6.04 -2.18
N LEU A 21 7.69 6.13 -3.15
CA LEU A 21 6.26 6.29 -2.93
C LEU A 21 5.57 5.07 -3.54
N THR A 22 4.75 4.39 -2.75
CA THR A 22 3.90 3.31 -3.26
C THR A 22 2.43 3.63 -3.06
N GLN A 23 1.64 3.20 -4.06
CA GLN A 23 0.20 3.15 -3.94
C GLN A 23 -0.13 2.04 -2.95
N GLN A 24 -1.25 2.13 -2.22
CA GLN A 24 -1.61 1.12 -1.23
C GLN A 24 -2.69 0.18 -1.81
N PRO A 25 -2.35 -0.76 -2.72
CA PRO A 25 -3.34 -1.59 -3.42
C PRO A 25 -4.07 -2.56 -2.49
N PHE A 26 -3.44 -2.95 -1.38
CA PHE A 26 -4.07 -3.81 -0.38
C PHE A 26 -5.29 -3.12 0.25
N PRO A 27 -5.18 -1.91 0.86
CA PRO A 27 -6.34 -1.13 1.29
C PRO A 27 -7.36 -0.88 0.18
N GLN A 28 -6.91 -0.53 -1.03
CA GLN A 28 -7.82 -0.29 -2.16
C GLN A 28 -8.71 -1.50 -2.45
N THR A 29 -8.12 -2.70 -2.44
CA THR A 29 -8.84 -3.96 -2.67
C THR A 29 -9.71 -4.33 -1.47
N TYR A 30 -9.20 -4.18 -0.25
CA TYR A 30 -9.95 -4.42 0.97
C TYR A 30 -11.24 -3.58 1.01
N TYR A 31 -11.14 -2.28 0.73
CA TYR A 31 -12.30 -1.39 0.72
C TYR A 31 -13.25 -1.68 -0.44
N ALA A 32 -12.77 -2.19 -1.57
CA ALA A 32 -13.64 -2.64 -2.65
C ALA A 32 -14.53 -3.83 -2.21
N VAL A 33 -13.94 -4.81 -1.51
CA VAL A 33 -14.67 -5.98 -0.97
C VAL A 33 -15.66 -5.55 0.12
N VAL A 34 -15.24 -4.67 1.04
CA VAL A 34 -16.12 -4.11 2.08
C VAL A 34 -17.31 -3.37 1.45
N SER A 35 -17.05 -2.54 0.45
CA SER A 35 -18.11 -1.80 -0.26
C SER A 35 -19.11 -2.73 -0.94
N ALA A 36 -18.62 -3.80 -1.58
CA ALA A 36 -19.47 -4.82 -2.19
C ALA A 36 -20.35 -5.54 -1.15
N TYR A 37 -19.78 -5.89 0.01
CA TYR A 37 -20.53 -6.51 1.10
C TYR A 37 -21.62 -5.57 1.65
N LEU A 38 -21.29 -4.31 1.90
CA LEU A 38 -22.25 -3.31 2.40
C LEU A 38 -23.39 -3.08 1.42
N LYS A 39 -23.10 -3.08 0.12
CA LYS A 39 -24.12 -3.01 -0.93
C LYS A 39 -25.10 -4.18 -0.86
N VAL A 40 -24.59 -5.42 -0.78
CA VAL A 40 -25.43 -6.62 -0.76
C VAL A 40 -26.21 -6.76 0.54
N LYS A 41 -25.57 -6.51 1.69
CA LYS A 41 -26.19 -6.75 3.00
C LYS A 41 -27.12 -5.62 3.46
N PHE A 42 -26.78 -4.37 3.14
CA PHE A 42 -27.48 -3.20 3.68
C PHE A 42 -28.06 -2.29 2.60
N GLY A 43 -27.91 -2.62 1.32
CA GLY A 43 -28.46 -1.81 0.22
C GLY A 43 -27.71 -0.49 0.00
N LEU A 44 -26.45 -0.38 0.44
CA LEU A 44 -25.64 0.83 0.24
C LEU A 44 -25.29 0.98 -1.26
N ILE A 45 -25.88 1.96 -1.94
CA ILE A 45 -25.76 2.12 -3.41
C ILE A 45 -24.57 3.01 -3.79
N ASP A 46 -24.24 3.98 -2.93
CA ASP A 46 -23.12 4.92 -3.09
C ASP A 46 -22.09 4.71 -1.96
N PRO A 47 -21.11 3.80 -2.14
CA PRO A 47 -20.03 3.65 -1.18
C PRO A 47 -19.19 4.93 -1.14
N ALA A 48 -18.66 5.25 0.05
CA ALA A 48 -17.78 6.40 0.23
C ALA A 48 -16.54 6.27 -0.68
N VAL A 49 -16.10 7.39 -1.26
CA VAL A 49 -14.83 7.46 -1.97
C VAL A 49 -13.72 7.41 -0.92
N ILE A 50 -12.93 6.34 -0.94
CA ILE A 50 -11.82 6.14 0.00
C ILE A 50 -10.52 6.35 -0.75
N ASP A 51 -9.78 7.39 -0.36
CA ASP A 51 -8.39 7.56 -0.74
C ASP A 51 -7.54 6.61 0.13
N PRO A 52 -6.89 5.59 -0.47
CA PRO A 52 -6.08 4.65 0.29
C PRO A 52 -4.79 5.29 0.81
N GLY A 53 -4.44 6.50 0.37
CA GLY A 53 -3.23 7.21 0.76
C GLY A 53 -1.99 6.77 -0.04
N THR A 54 -0.86 7.37 0.33
CA THR A 54 0.46 7.03 -0.20
C THR A 54 1.34 6.55 0.94
N LEU A 55 1.98 5.40 0.78
CA LEU A 55 3.02 4.96 1.68
C LEU A 55 4.36 5.53 1.23
N ILE A 56 4.98 6.32 2.11
CA ILE A 56 6.32 6.86 1.93
C ILE A 56 7.32 5.87 2.51
N VAL A 57 8.30 5.44 1.71
CA VAL A 57 9.34 4.50 2.10
C VAL A 57 10.69 5.21 2.07
N ASN A 58 11.37 5.24 3.21
CA ASN A 58 12.68 5.85 3.39
C ASN A 58 13.54 5.00 4.33
N ARG A 59 14.74 5.49 4.66
CA ARG A 59 15.68 4.76 5.52
C ARG A 59 15.15 4.49 6.94
N ASP A 60 14.20 5.30 7.42
CA ASP A 60 13.66 5.20 8.76
C ASP A 60 12.67 4.03 8.90
N ASN A 61 12.00 3.64 7.81
CA ASN A 61 10.95 2.63 7.84
C ASN A 61 11.15 1.43 6.89
N VAL A 62 12.17 1.44 6.03
CA VAL A 62 12.36 0.41 4.99
C VAL A 62 12.42 -1.03 5.53
N ASN A 63 12.93 -1.24 6.75
CA ASN A 63 13.00 -2.59 7.34
C ASN A 63 11.62 -3.12 7.75
N GLU A 64 10.75 -2.25 8.25
CA GLU A 64 9.36 -2.62 8.56
C GLU A 64 8.57 -2.87 7.27
N VAL A 65 8.75 -1.98 6.29
CA VAL A 65 8.10 -2.08 4.98
C VAL A 65 8.50 -3.36 4.26
N GLU A 66 9.76 -3.78 4.31
CA GLU A 66 10.21 -5.06 3.73
C GLU A 66 9.52 -6.26 4.41
N GLY A 67 9.32 -6.22 5.73
CA GLY A 67 8.56 -7.25 6.44
C GLY A 67 7.12 -7.36 5.92
N LEU A 68 6.45 -6.21 5.72
CA LEU A 68 5.10 -6.15 5.14
C LEU A 68 5.07 -6.61 3.68
N PHE A 69 6.10 -6.28 2.90
CA PHE A 69 6.23 -6.66 1.49
C PHE A 69 6.34 -8.18 1.36
N ASN A 70 7.23 -8.80 2.14
CA ASN A 70 7.41 -10.25 2.16
C ASN A 70 6.15 -11.00 2.63
N ALA A 71 5.34 -10.37 3.48
CA ALA A 71 4.05 -10.89 3.92
C ALA A 71 2.90 -10.65 2.92
N GLY A 72 3.13 -9.90 1.83
CA GLY A 72 2.13 -9.59 0.81
C GLY A 72 1.14 -8.48 1.19
N TYR A 73 1.47 -7.64 2.17
CA TYR A 73 0.60 -6.54 2.62
C TYR A 73 0.87 -5.21 1.90
N VAL A 74 2.05 -5.05 1.30
CA VAL A 74 2.45 -3.86 0.54
C VAL A 74 3.20 -4.28 -0.73
N GLY A 75 3.15 -3.43 -1.76
CA GLY A 75 3.74 -3.67 -3.08
C GLY A 75 3.23 -2.62 -4.04
#